data_AF-A0A420SGF1-F1
#
_entry.id   AF-A0A420SGF1-F1
#
_cell.length_a   1.000
_cell.length_b   1.000
_cell.length_c   1.000
_cell.angle_alpha   90.00
_cell.angle_beta   90.00
_cell.angle_gamma   90.00
#
_symmetry.space_group_name_H-M   'P 1'
#
loop_
_entity.id
_entity.type
_entity.pdbx_description
1 polymer ?
#
loop_
_entity_poly.entity_id
_entity_poly.type
_entity_poly.pdbx_seq_one_letter_code
_entity_poly.pdbx_strand_id
1 'polypeptide(L)'
;MTFDQGRKAASRSDYPSHQEDFRQPSAFGVGQSDYDHKAQQRANYALALQMSCRDVVQTIKASDLLMSNEWAKPLTHAPNAISIMALCLKTAAVREAANIKVRDKEITDETGKIIGLLPLAFLDAQKRMNNLQSVARSMIAPEGTIAYIIDLLSDLEDAEDNLPGAMKRLETNAENFKADAEAITKKFEYWEKVIMHLLKNSQDAGSMTEEKRTQNTADAVMADAERQTREREEEDAKRAIQEQQKLLQMARREVEEAQRRLNVLLDRPPIEEPPAWSDMKHAREFVPDRPAPREKGAFAKGWGYFFGSSDSEVAAENRHRKEHAESIENERQAYIARAVEHREMQRRVAQAQLDEARGNESKLWEELNKQNEKLSISHHSLTKAKHDLAKTHAELQRLCSEKIELEQIMKILEESMRRLTELKKEVEEMALFFSRVQTVITTTVNENLQSFLNPIQRALDKGDSVDKIRERSKQNLLRNAFELQGRFSATADVASMYVLVSNKYIRPGINKMEALAAMNDDDFERGKEEFRDWCDSAAEDIVRITDGEQSKMAENLTRNVEVLSQRAITGAL
;
A
#
# COMPACT_ATOMS: atom_id res chain seq x y z
N MET A 1 -71.73 14.17 2.52
CA MET A 1 -72.78 13.89 1.52
C MET A 1 -73.58 12.70 2.01
N THR A 2 -74.83 12.95 2.37
CA THR A 2 -75.82 12.05 2.97
C THR A 2 -76.78 11.52 1.90
N PHE A 3 -77.10 10.23 1.97
CA PHE A 3 -78.27 9.53 1.38
C PHE A 3 -78.38 8.24 2.20
N ASP A 4 -79.34 7.96 3.07
CA ASP A 4 -80.79 8.14 3.19
C ASP A 4 -81.67 7.24 2.29
N GLN A 5 -82.55 6.51 2.99
CA GLN A 5 -83.75 5.75 2.61
C GLN A 5 -83.62 4.47 1.75
N GLY A 6 -84.32 3.37 2.03
CA GLY A 6 -85.49 3.23 2.89
C GLY A 6 -85.97 1.80 3.19
N ARG A 7 -86.82 1.75 4.22
CA ARG A 7 -87.64 0.62 4.68
C ARG A 7 -88.74 0.26 3.68
N LYS A 8 -89.11 -1.02 3.62
CA LYS A 8 -90.51 -1.45 3.40
C LYS A 8 -90.82 -2.69 4.25
N ALA A 9 -91.95 -2.62 4.94
CA ALA A 9 -92.56 -3.65 5.75
C ALA A 9 -93.92 -4.04 5.13
N ALA A 10 -94.31 -5.32 5.24
CA ALA A 10 -95.69 -5.84 5.28
C ALA A 10 -95.59 -7.36 5.57
N SER A 11 -96.00 -7.87 6.74
CA SER A 11 -97.38 -8.21 7.17
C SER A 11 -97.99 -9.35 6.32
N ARG A 12 -97.97 -10.61 6.79
CA ARG A 12 -98.93 -11.30 7.71
C ARG A 12 -100.05 -12.01 6.93
N SER A 13 -100.12 -13.34 7.02
CA SER A 13 -101.38 -14.10 6.91
C SER A 13 -101.27 -15.45 7.63
N ASP A 14 -102.37 -15.77 8.30
CA ASP A 14 -102.61 -16.77 9.33
C ASP A 14 -102.96 -18.19 8.81
N TYR A 15 -102.51 -19.23 9.56
CA TYR A 15 -103.12 -20.55 9.91
C TYR A 15 -103.73 -21.49 8.81
N PRO A 16 -103.99 -22.81 9.06
CA PRO A 16 -103.92 -23.56 10.33
C PRO A 16 -103.20 -24.92 10.31
N SER A 17 -102.99 -25.38 11.55
CA SER A 17 -102.68 -26.72 12.03
C SER A 17 -103.52 -27.86 11.43
N HIS A 18 -102.84 -28.89 10.93
CA HIS A 18 -103.38 -30.25 10.88
C HIS A 18 -102.45 -31.19 11.64
N GLN A 19 -103.05 -31.78 12.67
CA GLN A 19 -102.51 -32.81 13.54
C GLN A 19 -102.86 -34.14 12.87
N GLU A 20 -101.86 -34.87 12.36
CA GLU A 20 -102.04 -36.26 11.94
C GLU A 20 -101.10 -37.15 12.76
N ASP A 21 -101.73 -37.89 13.67
CA ASP A 21 -101.20 -39.08 14.31
C ASP A 21 -100.82 -40.12 13.24
N PHE A 22 -99.52 -40.32 13.03
CA PHE A 22 -99.02 -41.54 12.42
C PHE A 22 -98.13 -42.30 13.39
N ARG A 23 -98.69 -43.43 13.83
CA ARG A 23 -98.03 -44.50 14.58
C ARG A 23 -96.71 -44.88 13.93
N GLN A 24 -95.66 -44.96 14.76
CA GLN A 24 -94.44 -45.68 14.45
C GLN A 24 -94.75 -47.16 14.13
N PRO A 25 -94.09 -47.74 13.12
CA PRO A 25 -93.63 -49.13 13.18
C PRO A 25 -92.19 -49.12 13.70
N SER A 26 -92.05 -49.47 14.97
CA SER A 26 -90.80 -49.85 15.61
C SER A 26 -90.30 -51.17 15.02
N ALA A 27 -89.36 -51.11 14.07
CA ALA A 27 -88.48 -52.22 13.74
C ALA A 27 -87.28 -51.67 12.92
N PHE A 28 -86.07 -52.14 13.25
CA PHE A 28 -84.75 -51.75 12.68
C PHE A 28 -84.06 -50.53 13.30
N GLY A 29 -83.78 -50.60 14.61
CA GLY A 29 -82.95 -49.63 15.32
C GLY A 29 -81.66 -50.22 15.92
N VAL A 30 -81.00 -51.17 15.25
CA VAL A 30 -79.76 -51.80 15.77
C VAL A 30 -78.55 -51.64 14.82
N GLY A 31 -78.73 -51.02 13.64
CA GLY A 31 -77.63 -50.79 12.67
C GLY A 31 -77.20 -49.33 12.47
N GLN A 32 -78.08 -48.35 12.71
CA GLN A 32 -77.77 -46.92 12.44
C GLN A 32 -76.83 -46.28 13.46
N SER A 33 -76.94 -46.66 14.74
CA SER A 33 -76.12 -46.09 15.82
C SER A 33 -74.61 -46.34 15.64
N ASP A 34 -74.22 -47.50 15.10
CA ASP A 34 -72.82 -47.89 14.96
C ASP A 34 -72.18 -47.28 13.70
N TYR A 35 -72.98 -47.09 12.65
CA TYR A 35 -72.59 -46.38 11.43
C TYR A 35 -72.40 -44.89 11.70
N ASP A 36 -73.34 -44.25 12.41
CA ASP A 36 -73.25 -42.83 12.77
C ASP A 36 -72.04 -42.58 13.70
N HIS A 37 -71.76 -43.50 14.64
CA HIS A 37 -70.61 -43.39 15.53
C HIS A 37 -69.26 -43.50 14.77
N LYS A 38 -69.12 -44.45 13.84
CA LYS A 38 -67.90 -44.57 13.00
C LYS A 38 -67.72 -43.39 12.05
N ALA A 39 -68.80 -42.91 11.43
CA ALA A 39 -68.77 -41.72 10.58
C ALA A 39 -68.34 -40.48 11.39
N GLN A 40 -68.82 -40.33 12.61
CA GLN A 40 -68.47 -39.22 13.49
C GLN A 40 -67.03 -39.30 14.00
N GLN A 41 -66.52 -40.50 14.31
CA GLN A 41 -65.11 -40.72 14.64
C GLN A 41 -64.18 -40.33 13.47
N ARG A 42 -64.53 -40.73 12.25
CA ARG A 42 -63.79 -40.37 11.03
C ARG A 42 -63.79 -38.86 10.78
N ALA A 43 -64.93 -38.19 10.93
CA ALA A 43 -65.03 -36.75 10.80
C ALA A 43 -64.19 -36.02 11.86
N ASN A 44 -64.21 -36.49 13.11
CA ASN A 44 -63.40 -35.93 14.20
C ASN A 44 -61.89 -36.13 13.95
N TYR A 45 -61.49 -37.28 13.41
CA TYR A 45 -60.10 -37.55 13.03
C TYR A 45 -59.63 -36.63 11.91
N ALA A 46 -60.41 -36.48 10.85
CA ALA A 46 -60.10 -35.59 9.74
C ALA A 46 -59.97 -34.13 10.19
N LEU A 47 -60.88 -33.67 11.06
CA LEU A 47 -60.83 -32.33 11.65
C LEU A 47 -59.57 -32.12 12.50
N ALA A 48 -59.22 -33.09 13.36
CA ALA A 48 -58.01 -33.03 14.16
C ALA A 48 -56.75 -32.95 13.30
N LEU A 49 -56.73 -33.67 12.17
CA LEU A 49 -55.60 -33.66 11.24
C LEU A 49 -55.48 -32.31 10.49
N GLN A 50 -56.60 -31.74 10.07
CA GLN A 50 -56.62 -30.39 9.47
C GLN A 50 -56.16 -29.32 10.47
N MET A 51 -56.59 -29.40 11.72
CA MET A 51 -56.11 -28.50 12.79
C MET A 51 -54.60 -28.66 13.00
N SER A 52 -54.09 -29.89 13.07
CA SER A 52 -52.66 -30.14 13.20
C SER A 52 -51.86 -29.63 12.00
N CYS A 53 -52.37 -29.77 10.78
CA CYS A 53 -51.77 -29.21 9.58
C CYS A 53 -51.65 -27.69 9.68
N ARG A 54 -52.74 -27.01 10.04
CA ARG A 54 -52.75 -25.56 10.22
C ARG A 54 -51.77 -25.11 11.31
N ASP A 55 -51.75 -25.79 12.45
CA ASP A 55 -50.86 -25.47 13.56
C ASP A 55 -49.39 -25.64 13.18
N VAL A 56 -49.04 -26.70 12.45
CA VAL A 56 -47.68 -26.91 11.92
C VAL A 56 -47.28 -25.81 10.95
N VAL A 57 -48.16 -25.45 10.01
CA VAL A 57 -47.89 -24.36 9.06
C VAL A 57 -47.66 -23.03 9.79
N GLN A 58 -48.49 -22.71 10.79
CA GLN A 58 -48.31 -21.50 11.60
C GLN A 58 -47.03 -21.53 12.43
N THR A 59 -46.70 -22.69 13.00
CA THR A 59 -45.47 -22.88 13.77
C THR A 59 -44.26 -22.62 12.87
N ILE A 60 -44.15 -23.28 11.72
CA ILE A 60 -43.01 -23.10 10.80
C ILE A 60 -42.93 -21.64 10.33
N LYS A 61 -44.04 -20.99 9.98
CA LYS A 61 -44.05 -19.57 9.60
C LYS A 61 -43.56 -18.63 10.70
N ALA A 62 -43.85 -18.96 11.97
CA ALA A 62 -43.48 -18.11 13.11
C ALA A 62 -42.09 -18.42 13.68
N SER A 63 -41.64 -19.67 13.61
CA SER A 63 -40.43 -20.15 14.29
C SER A 63 -39.26 -20.43 13.37
N ASP A 64 -39.49 -20.66 12.08
CA ASP A 64 -38.41 -21.07 11.17
C ASP A 64 -37.65 -19.84 10.68
N LEU A 65 -36.34 -19.86 10.89
CA LEU A 65 -35.42 -18.81 10.50
C LEU A 65 -35.34 -18.65 8.98
N LEU A 66 -35.77 -19.66 8.22
CA LEU A 66 -35.94 -19.58 6.76
C LEU A 66 -37.25 -18.88 6.34
N MET A 67 -38.19 -18.68 7.28
CA MET A 67 -39.45 -17.98 7.03
C MET A 67 -39.41 -16.52 7.48
N SER A 68 -38.35 -16.09 8.17
CA SER A 68 -38.08 -14.68 8.41
C SER A 68 -37.46 -14.03 7.16
N ASN A 69 -37.69 -12.74 6.93
CA ASN A 69 -37.03 -12.02 5.82
C ASN A 69 -35.50 -11.86 5.99
N GLU A 70 -34.93 -12.48 7.02
CA GLU A 70 -33.52 -12.29 7.39
C GLU A 70 -32.55 -13.17 6.60
N TRP A 71 -33.00 -14.27 6.00
CA TRP A 71 -32.13 -15.13 5.17
C TRP A 71 -31.79 -14.50 3.82
N ALA A 72 -32.63 -13.58 3.33
CA ALA A 72 -32.51 -12.97 2.02
C ALA A 72 -31.40 -11.90 1.96
N LYS A 73 -31.28 -11.07 2.99
CA LYS A 73 -30.32 -9.94 3.03
C LYS A 73 -28.87 -10.38 2.83
N PRO A 74 -28.37 -11.46 3.47
CA PRO A 74 -27.04 -11.98 3.21
C PRO A 74 -26.70 -12.22 1.72
N LEU A 75 -27.67 -12.58 0.88
CA LEU A 75 -27.43 -12.85 -0.54
C LEU A 75 -26.98 -11.60 -1.33
N THR A 76 -27.29 -10.40 -0.82
CA THR A 76 -26.88 -9.12 -1.41
C THR A 76 -25.38 -8.85 -1.26
N HIS A 77 -24.71 -9.57 -0.36
CA HIS A 77 -23.26 -9.45 -0.14
C HIS A 77 -22.44 -10.15 -1.22
N ALA A 78 -23.05 -11.07 -1.99
CA ALA A 78 -22.32 -11.79 -3.04
C ALA A 78 -21.83 -10.87 -4.19
N PRO A 79 -22.66 -10.00 -4.81
CA PRO A 79 -22.18 -9.01 -5.78
C PRO A 79 -21.07 -8.09 -5.24
N ASN A 80 -21.19 -7.65 -3.99
CA ASN A 80 -20.20 -6.78 -3.34
C ASN A 80 -18.87 -7.50 -3.12
N ALA A 81 -18.91 -8.73 -2.60
CA ALA A 81 -17.72 -9.57 -2.45
C ALA A 81 -17.01 -9.76 -3.80
N ILE A 82 -17.76 -10.02 -4.88
CA ILE A 82 -17.19 -10.16 -6.22
C ILE A 82 -16.55 -8.85 -6.72
N SER A 83 -17.21 -7.71 -6.49
CA SER A 83 -16.65 -6.39 -6.81
C SER A 83 -15.32 -6.16 -6.09
N ILE A 84 -15.27 -6.42 -4.79
CA ILE A 84 -14.05 -6.24 -3.99
C ILE A 84 -12.95 -7.22 -4.42
N MET A 85 -13.29 -8.47 -4.76
CA MET A 85 -12.34 -9.43 -5.32
C MET A 85 -11.73 -8.93 -6.64
N ALA A 86 -12.52 -8.31 -7.52
CA ALA A 86 -12.02 -7.70 -8.76
C ALA A 86 -10.95 -6.63 -8.48
N LEU A 87 -11.22 -5.78 -7.49
CA LEU A 87 -10.29 -4.74 -7.05
C LEU A 87 -9.02 -5.35 -6.46
N CYS A 88 -9.13 -6.36 -5.61
CA CYS A 88 -7.98 -7.08 -5.06
C CYS A 88 -7.12 -7.72 -6.16
N LEU A 89 -7.73 -8.33 -7.17
CA LEU A 89 -7.02 -8.92 -8.30
C LEU A 89 -6.27 -7.87 -9.12
N LYS A 90 -6.90 -6.72 -9.40
CA LYS A 90 -6.22 -5.62 -10.09
C LYS A 90 -5.07 -5.06 -9.27
N THR A 91 -5.27 -4.81 -7.99
CA THR A 91 -4.23 -4.32 -7.07
C THR A 91 -3.05 -5.29 -7.00
N ALA A 92 -3.31 -6.61 -7.01
CA ALA A 92 -2.27 -7.64 -7.04
C ALA A 92 -1.51 -7.71 -8.38
N ALA A 93 -2.11 -7.24 -9.48
CA ALA A 93 -1.47 -7.21 -10.80
C ALA A 93 -0.54 -6.00 -11.02
N VAL A 94 -0.56 -5.02 -10.11
CA VAL A 94 0.32 -3.85 -10.14
C VAL A 94 1.78 -4.29 -10.01
N ARG A 95 2.68 -3.74 -10.84
CA ARG A 95 4.08 -4.18 -10.92
C ARG A 95 4.80 -4.05 -9.57
N GLU A 96 4.53 -2.97 -8.85
CA GLU A 96 5.09 -2.66 -7.55
C GLU A 96 4.64 -3.68 -6.48
N ALA A 97 3.46 -4.30 -6.66
CA ALA A 97 2.98 -5.36 -5.76
C ALA A 97 3.83 -6.65 -5.86
N ALA A 98 4.48 -6.90 -7.00
CA ALA A 98 5.36 -8.07 -7.18
C ALA A 98 6.60 -8.05 -6.26
N ASN A 99 7.00 -6.87 -5.78
CA ASN A 99 8.15 -6.69 -4.89
C ASN A 99 7.79 -6.93 -3.41
N ILE A 100 6.50 -7.13 -3.10
CA ILE A 100 6.02 -7.40 -1.74
C ILE A 100 6.39 -8.82 -1.34
N LYS A 101 7.22 -8.96 -0.31
CA LYS A 101 7.57 -10.26 0.27
C LYS A 101 6.47 -10.71 1.24
N VAL A 102 5.85 -11.83 0.93
CA VAL A 102 4.87 -12.50 1.81
C VAL A 102 5.62 -13.37 2.81
N ARG A 103 5.30 -13.25 4.12
CA ARG A 103 5.91 -14.08 5.18
C ARG A 103 5.50 -15.54 5.06
N ASP A 104 4.19 -15.78 5.05
CA ASP A 104 3.62 -17.13 4.99
C ASP A 104 2.82 -17.31 3.72
N LYS A 105 3.19 -18.33 2.93
CA LYS A 105 2.49 -18.70 1.68
C LYS A 105 1.42 -19.77 1.89
N GLU A 106 1.44 -20.41 3.06
CA GLU A 106 0.56 -21.52 3.39
C GLU A 106 -0.59 -21.03 4.27
N ILE A 107 -1.83 -21.20 3.82
CA ILE A 107 -3.00 -20.93 4.65
C ILE A 107 -3.11 -22.07 5.66
N THR A 108 -2.97 -21.75 6.94
CA THR A 108 -3.07 -22.71 8.05
C THR A 108 -4.37 -22.54 8.82
N ASP A 109 -4.90 -23.63 9.36
CA ASP A 109 -6.02 -23.57 10.29
C ASP A 109 -5.55 -23.23 11.72
N GLU A 110 -6.51 -23.17 12.63
CA GLU A 110 -6.30 -22.94 14.07
C GLU A 110 -5.37 -24.00 14.70
N THR A 111 -5.15 -25.13 14.03
CA THR A 111 -4.27 -26.22 14.47
C THR A 111 -2.91 -26.21 13.78
N GLY A 112 -2.64 -25.23 12.90
CA GLY A 112 -1.41 -25.11 12.14
C GLY A 112 -1.32 -26.00 10.89
N LYS A 113 -2.42 -26.64 10.49
CA LYS A 113 -2.45 -27.53 9.33
C LYS A 113 -2.74 -26.74 8.05
N ILE A 114 -1.96 -27.01 6.99
CA ILE A 114 -2.15 -26.40 5.66
C ILE A 114 -3.51 -26.82 5.09
N ILE A 115 -4.37 -25.85 4.76
CA ILE A 115 -5.77 -26.10 4.37
C ILE A 115 -5.99 -26.08 2.84
N GLY A 116 -5.16 -25.43 2.01
CA GLY A 116 -5.21 -25.56 0.53
C GLY A 116 -5.16 -24.28 -0.31
N LEU A 117 -5.69 -24.35 -1.54
CA LEU A 117 -5.72 -23.32 -2.60
C LEU A 117 -7.10 -22.67 -2.76
N LEU A 118 -7.12 -21.44 -3.30
CA LEU A 118 -8.31 -20.59 -3.52
C LEU A 118 -9.48 -21.36 -4.20
N PRO A 119 -10.61 -21.62 -3.52
CA PRO A 119 -11.71 -22.37 -4.11
C PRO A 119 -12.76 -21.45 -4.74
N LEU A 120 -13.39 -21.92 -5.83
CA LEU A 120 -14.62 -21.36 -6.41
C LEU A 120 -15.83 -21.64 -5.49
N ALA A 121 -15.85 -21.04 -4.29
CA ALA A 121 -16.84 -21.33 -3.25
C ALA A 121 -18.28 -21.02 -3.70
N PHE A 122 -18.48 -19.93 -4.43
CA PHE A 122 -19.78 -19.54 -4.98
C PHE A 122 -20.35 -20.56 -5.98
N LEU A 123 -19.52 -21.10 -6.88
CA LEU A 123 -19.98 -22.08 -7.87
C LEU A 123 -20.22 -23.46 -7.26
N ASP A 124 -19.41 -23.85 -6.28
CA ASP A 124 -19.67 -25.08 -5.53
C ASP A 124 -20.93 -24.97 -4.68
N ALA A 125 -21.15 -23.82 -4.04
CA ALA A 125 -22.39 -23.54 -3.32
C ALA A 125 -23.59 -23.60 -4.23
N GLN A 126 -23.50 -23.09 -5.47
CA GLN A 126 -24.57 -23.22 -6.45
C GLN A 126 -24.88 -24.69 -6.76
N LYS A 127 -23.83 -25.47 -7.07
CA LYS A 127 -23.98 -26.90 -7.39
C LYS A 127 -24.65 -27.66 -6.23
N ARG A 128 -24.21 -27.41 -5.00
CA ARG A 128 -24.76 -28.06 -3.80
C ARG A 128 -26.16 -27.57 -3.47
N MET A 129 -26.45 -26.28 -3.56
CA MET A 129 -27.81 -25.75 -3.40
C MET A 129 -28.78 -26.32 -4.44
N ASN A 130 -28.34 -26.52 -5.68
CA ASN A 130 -29.15 -27.19 -6.69
C ASN A 130 -29.42 -28.66 -6.31
N ASN A 131 -28.43 -29.36 -5.73
CA ASN A 131 -28.65 -30.71 -5.21
C ASN A 131 -29.61 -30.72 -4.02
N LEU A 132 -29.44 -29.80 -3.06
CA LEU A 132 -30.33 -29.63 -1.92
C LEU A 132 -31.78 -29.43 -2.39
N GLN A 133 -32.00 -28.49 -3.31
CA GLN A 133 -33.32 -28.25 -3.90
C GLN A 133 -33.90 -29.52 -4.54
N SER A 134 -33.11 -30.24 -5.34
CA SER A 134 -33.56 -31.46 -6.03
C SER A 134 -33.94 -32.57 -5.03
N VAL A 135 -33.08 -32.82 -4.04
CA VAL A 135 -33.30 -33.86 -3.03
C VAL A 135 -34.51 -33.52 -2.17
N ALA A 136 -34.61 -32.28 -1.65
CA ALA A 136 -35.76 -31.83 -0.88
C ALA A 136 -37.07 -31.96 -1.66
N ARG A 137 -37.10 -31.52 -2.92
CA ARG A 137 -38.29 -31.66 -3.79
C ARG A 137 -38.66 -33.12 -4.03
N SER A 138 -37.69 -34.02 -4.18
CA SER A 138 -37.98 -35.45 -4.33
C SER A 138 -38.59 -36.08 -3.09
N MET A 139 -38.25 -35.59 -1.89
CA MET A 139 -38.80 -36.10 -0.62
C MET A 139 -40.25 -35.64 -0.39
N ILE A 140 -40.57 -34.40 -0.76
CA ILE A 140 -41.88 -33.76 -0.50
C ILE A 140 -42.86 -33.79 -1.68
N ALA A 141 -42.44 -34.30 -2.85
CA ALA A 141 -43.31 -34.43 -4.01
C ALA A 141 -44.59 -35.21 -3.65
N PRO A 142 -45.69 -35.07 -4.42
CA PRO A 142 -46.91 -35.84 -4.17
C PRO A 142 -46.65 -37.35 -4.10
N GLU A 143 -45.77 -37.88 -4.96
CA GLU A 143 -45.29 -39.28 -4.93
C GLU A 143 -43.88 -39.40 -4.30
N GLY A 144 -43.53 -38.46 -3.44
CA GLY A 144 -42.25 -38.39 -2.76
C GLY A 144 -42.14 -39.41 -1.63
N THR A 145 -40.94 -39.54 -1.06
CA THR A 145 -40.67 -40.57 -0.04
C THR A 145 -41.52 -40.38 1.22
N ILE A 146 -41.83 -39.14 1.62
CA ILE A 146 -42.67 -38.88 2.81
C ILE A 146 -44.11 -39.32 2.56
N ALA A 147 -44.69 -38.92 1.42
CA ALA A 147 -46.03 -39.33 1.03
C ALA A 147 -46.16 -40.84 0.90
N TYR A 148 -45.18 -41.48 0.26
CA TYR A 148 -45.14 -42.93 0.11
C TYR A 148 -45.10 -43.66 1.46
N ILE A 149 -44.33 -43.15 2.45
CA ILE A 149 -44.34 -43.72 3.80
C ILE A 149 -45.74 -43.58 4.42
N ILE A 150 -46.42 -42.44 4.27
CA ILE A 150 -47.78 -42.26 4.81
C ILE A 150 -48.78 -43.23 4.16
N ASP A 151 -48.67 -43.46 2.86
CA ASP A 151 -49.54 -44.44 2.16
C ASP A 151 -49.30 -45.86 2.69
N LEU A 152 -48.03 -46.25 2.85
CA LEU A 152 -47.68 -47.55 3.45
C LEU A 152 -48.19 -47.68 4.89
N LEU A 153 -48.30 -46.59 5.66
CA LEU A 153 -48.90 -46.66 7.00
C LEU A 153 -50.42 -46.90 6.96
N SER A 154 -51.05 -46.72 5.81
CA SER A 154 -52.48 -46.96 5.57
C SER A 154 -52.74 -48.35 4.96
N ASP A 155 -51.74 -48.94 4.27
CA ASP A 155 -51.79 -50.28 3.68
C ASP A 155 -50.87 -51.27 4.41
N LEU A 156 -51.46 -52.13 5.24
CA LEU A 156 -50.72 -53.05 6.11
C LEU A 156 -49.99 -54.16 5.36
N GLU A 157 -50.51 -54.60 4.20
CA GLU A 157 -49.91 -55.69 3.43
C GLU A 157 -48.64 -55.21 2.74
N ASP A 158 -48.70 -54.02 2.12
CA ASP A 158 -47.55 -53.42 1.45
C ASP A 158 -46.51 -52.84 2.42
N ALA A 159 -46.91 -52.50 3.65
CA ALA A 159 -46.03 -51.92 4.67
C ALA A 159 -44.88 -52.85 5.07
N GLU A 160 -45.14 -54.14 5.25
CA GLU A 160 -44.17 -55.08 5.83
C GLU A 160 -42.89 -55.17 4.98
N ASP A 161 -43.05 -55.23 3.66
CA ASP A 161 -41.94 -55.37 2.73
C ASP A 161 -41.31 -54.03 2.32
N ASN A 162 -42.11 -52.97 2.18
CA ASN A 162 -41.65 -51.72 1.55
C ASN A 162 -41.22 -50.63 2.53
N LEU A 163 -41.76 -50.63 3.76
CA LEU A 163 -41.55 -49.56 4.73
C LEU A 163 -40.09 -49.45 5.20
N PRO A 164 -39.37 -50.55 5.53
CA PRO A 164 -37.95 -50.46 5.90
C PRO A 164 -37.09 -49.84 4.78
N GLY A 165 -37.38 -50.22 3.53
CA GLY A 165 -36.69 -49.67 2.36
C GLY A 165 -36.98 -48.19 2.15
N ALA A 166 -38.24 -47.76 2.31
CA ALA A 166 -38.65 -46.37 2.20
C ALA A 166 -38.03 -45.48 3.29
N MET A 167 -38.03 -45.94 4.55
CA MET A 167 -37.42 -45.24 5.68
C MET A 167 -35.91 -45.05 5.45
N LYS A 168 -35.20 -46.12 5.08
CA LYS A 168 -33.76 -46.06 4.79
C LYS A 168 -33.43 -45.10 3.63
N ARG A 169 -34.27 -45.06 2.60
CA ARG A 169 -34.12 -44.08 1.50
C ARG A 169 -34.28 -42.66 2.00
N LEU A 170 -35.28 -42.39 2.85
CA LEU A 170 -35.49 -41.06 3.44
C LEU A 170 -34.30 -40.64 4.32
N GLU A 171 -33.79 -41.53 5.18
CA GLU A 171 -32.60 -41.28 6.00
C GLU A 171 -31.36 -40.99 5.16
N THR A 172 -31.11 -41.80 4.13
CA THR A 172 -29.96 -41.61 3.24
C THR A 172 -30.03 -40.26 2.52
N ASN A 173 -31.22 -39.89 2.02
CA ASN A 173 -31.43 -38.60 1.37
C ASN A 173 -31.24 -37.45 2.35
N ALA A 174 -31.74 -37.58 3.58
CA ALA A 174 -31.61 -36.58 4.63
C ALA A 174 -30.15 -36.38 5.10
N GLU A 175 -29.37 -37.46 5.23
CA GLU A 175 -27.95 -37.36 5.58
C GLU A 175 -27.13 -36.73 4.44
N ASN A 176 -27.41 -37.08 3.18
CA ASN A 176 -26.80 -36.40 2.03
C ASN A 176 -27.14 -34.91 2.01
N PHE A 177 -28.40 -34.58 2.31
CA PHE A 177 -28.91 -33.22 2.39
C PHE A 177 -28.20 -32.41 3.50
N LYS A 178 -27.95 -33.01 4.66
CA LYS A 178 -27.15 -32.42 5.73
C LYS A 178 -25.69 -32.25 5.33
N ALA A 179 -25.07 -33.27 4.75
CA ALA A 179 -23.66 -33.25 4.34
C ALA A 179 -23.37 -32.15 3.30
N ASP A 180 -24.28 -31.91 2.36
CA ASP A 180 -24.14 -30.82 1.40
C ASP A 180 -24.20 -29.44 2.07
N ALA A 181 -25.12 -29.23 3.01
CA ALA A 181 -25.22 -27.98 3.74
C ALA A 181 -23.95 -27.70 4.56
N GLU A 182 -23.43 -28.70 5.28
CA GLU A 182 -22.17 -28.59 6.02
C GLU A 182 -20.98 -28.26 5.11
N ALA A 183 -20.92 -28.88 3.93
CA ALA A 183 -19.82 -28.67 3.00
C ALA A 183 -19.81 -27.24 2.43
N ILE A 184 -20.98 -26.62 2.23
CA ILE A 184 -21.06 -25.22 1.81
C ILE A 184 -20.53 -24.30 2.93
N THR A 185 -21.04 -24.45 4.16
CA THR A 185 -20.64 -23.60 5.29
C THR A 185 -19.13 -23.67 5.53
N LYS A 186 -18.56 -24.88 5.60
CA LYS A 186 -17.11 -25.09 5.78
C LYS A 186 -16.26 -24.40 4.72
N LYS A 187 -16.77 -24.26 3.48
CA LYS A 187 -16.06 -23.56 2.40
C LYS A 187 -16.03 -22.04 2.58
N PHE A 188 -17.11 -21.45 3.10
CA PHE A 188 -17.15 -20.01 3.37
C PHE A 188 -16.36 -19.67 4.64
N GLU A 189 -16.41 -20.50 5.68
CA GLU A 189 -15.54 -20.39 6.86
C GLU A 189 -14.06 -20.50 6.48
N TYR A 190 -13.72 -21.40 5.55
CA TYR A 190 -12.36 -21.48 5.02
C TYR A 190 -11.95 -20.18 4.31
N TRP A 191 -12.84 -19.58 3.51
CA TRP A 191 -12.56 -18.30 2.84
C TRP A 191 -12.34 -17.15 3.82
N GLU A 192 -13.10 -17.11 4.92
CA GLU A 192 -12.86 -16.15 5.99
C GLU A 192 -11.43 -16.28 6.56
N LYS A 193 -10.98 -17.53 6.80
CA LYS A 193 -9.61 -17.83 7.24
C LYS A 193 -8.55 -17.39 6.21
N VAL A 194 -8.80 -17.60 4.92
CA VAL A 194 -7.93 -17.11 3.83
C VAL A 194 -7.79 -15.59 3.87
N ILE A 195 -8.91 -14.87 3.96
CA ILE A 195 -8.92 -13.40 3.97
C ILE A 195 -8.17 -12.87 5.19
N MET A 196 -8.39 -13.46 6.37
CA MET A 196 -7.67 -13.10 7.60
C MET A 196 -6.16 -13.32 7.47
N HIS A 197 -5.74 -14.41 6.84
CA HIS A 197 -4.33 -14.68 6.58
C HIS A 197 -3.71 -13.66 5.61
N LEU A 198 -4.42 -13.31 4.54
CA LEU A 198 -3.99 -12.27 3.59
C LEU A 198 -3.90 -10.89 4.26
N LEU A 199 -4.84 -10.58 5.16
CA LEU A 199 -4.84 -9.34 5.91
C LEU A 199 -3.62 -9.25 6.83
N LYS A 200 -3.33 -10.32 7.58
CA LYS A 200 -2.14 -10.41 8.45
C LYS A 200 -0.85 -10.26 7.64
N ASN A 201 -0.74 -10.96 6.51
CA ASN A 201 0.41 -10.85 5.61
C ASN A 201 0.59 -9.42 5.07
N SER A 202 -0.49 -8.73 4.74
CA SER A 202 -0.46 -7.35 4.27
C SER A 202 -0.02 -6.37 5.37
N GLN A 203 -0.48 -6.59 6.61
CA GLN A 203 -0.06 -5.82 7.79
C GLN A 203 1.43 -6.00 8.08
N ASP A 204 1.89 -7.25 8.09
CA ASP A 204 3.29 -7.60 8.32
C ASP A 204 4.21 -7.00 7.25
N ALA A 205 3.81 -7.08 5.98
CA ALA A 205 4.52 -6.45 4.89
C ALA A 205 4.54 -4.92 5.02
N GLY A 206 3.44 -4.31 5.48
CA GLY A 206 3.34 -2.88 5.74
C GLY A 206 4.32 -2.42 6.82
N SER A 207 4.36 -3.13 7.95
CA SER A 207 5.30 -2.86 9.05
C SER A 207 6.75 -2.97 8.59
N MET A 208 7.10 -4.00 7.82
CA MET A 208 8.47 -4.17 7.30
C MET A 208 8.85 -3.09 6.28
N THR A 209 7.89 -2.62 5.48
CA THR A 209 8.11 -1.57 4.47
C THR A 209 8.32 -0.22 5.15
N GLU A 210 7.55 0.10 6.19
CA GLU A 210 7.70 1.33 6.96
C GLU A 210 9.03 1.35 7.75
N GLU A 211 9.44 0.22 8.33
CA GLU A 211 10.74 0.09 9.00
C GLU A 211 11.91 0.33 8.02
N LYS A 212 11.85 -0.23 6.81
CA LYS A 212 12.84 0.08 5.76
C LYS A 212 12.82 1.54 5.32
N ARG A 213 11.63 2.14 5.21
CA ARG A 213 11.48 3.54 4.81
C ARG A 213 12.12 4.47 5.84
N THR A 214 11.86 4.23 7.12
CA THR A 214 12.44 5.01 8.22
C THR A 214 13.97 4.86 8.25
N GLN A 215 14.49 3.64 8.10
CA GLN A 215 15.93 3.40 7.97
C GLN A 215 16.54 4.15 6.77
N ASN A 216 15.95 4.02 5.58
CA ASN A 216 16.43 4.70 4.38
C ASN A 216 16.39 6.23 4.51
N THR A 217 15.40 6.78 5.22
CA THR A 217 15.36 8.22 5.50
C THR A 217 16.47 8.66 6.45
N ALA A 218 16.78 7.87 7.48
CA ALA A 218 17.90 8.15 8.38
C ALA A 218 19.24 8.10 7.64
N ASP A 219 19.44 7.07 6.81
CA ASP A 219 20.65 6.90 6.00
C ASP A 219 20.82 8.03 4.98
N ALA A 220 19.73 8.48 4.35
CA ALA A 220 19.76 9.62 3.43
C ALA A 220 20.12 10.93 4.14
N VAL A 221 19.62 11.16 5.36
CA VAL A 221 19.98 12.35 6.15
C VAL A 221 21.46 12.32 6.55
N MET A 222 21.97 11.16 6.99
CA MET A 222 23.39 10.99 7.30
C MET A 222 24.26 11.22 6.07
N ALA A 223 23.90 10.64 4.93
CA ALA A 223 24.65 10.80 3.68
C ALA A 223 24.61 12.24 3.14
N ASP A 224 23.49 12.97 3.28
CA ASP A 224 23.41 14.39 2.89
C ASP A 224 24.25 15.28 3.83
N ALA A 225 24.24 15.00 5.14
CA ALA A 225 25.09 15.69 6.09
C ALA A 225 26.58 15.48 5.78
N GLU A 226 26.99 14.24 5.47
CA GLU A 226 28.34 13.94 5.01
C GLU A 226 28.68 14.60 3.66
N ARG A 227 27.71 14.74 2.75
CA ARG A 227 27.93 15.49 1.50
C ARG A 227 28.23 16.95 1.80
N GLN A 228 27.42 17.59 2.65
CA GLN A 228 27.59 19.01 2.99
C GLN A 228 28.93 19.28 3.69
N THR A 229 29.39 18.39 4.56
CA THR A 229 30.71 18.55 5.19
C THR A 229 31.83 18.44 4.16
N ARG A 230 31.77 17.45 3.26
CA ARG A 230 32.78 17.26 2.20
C ARG A 230 32.79 18.40 1.17
N GLU A 231 31.64 18.94 0.80
CA GLU A 231 31.55 20.12 -0.09
C GLU A 231 32.23 21.33 0.53
N ARG A 232 32.03 21.58 1.83
CA ARG A 232 32.72 22.65 2.55
C ARG A 232 34.24 22.44 2.60
N GLU A 233 34.68 21.21 2.90
CA GLU A 233 36.10 20.86 2.88
C GLU A 233 36.74 21.10 1.50
N GLU A 234 36.04 20.75 0.41
CA GLU A 234 36.49 21.04 -0.96
C GLU A 234 36.55 22.55 -1.25
N GLU A 235 35.56 23.34 -0.82
CA GLU A 235 35.57 24.79 -1.00
C GLU A 235 36.70 25.47 -0.23
N ASP A 236 36.91 25.09 1.04
CA ASP A 236 37.97 25.63 1.87
C ASP A 236 39.36 25.28 1.30
N ALA A 237 39.53 24.05 0.81
CA ALA A 237 40.74 23.65 0.09
C ALA A 237 40.96 24.49 -1.17
N LYS A 238 39.92 24.72 -2.00
CA LYS A 238 40.02 25.58 -3.20
C LYS A 238 40.43 27.02 -2.86
N ARG A 239 39.86 27.60 -1.80
CA ARG A 239 40.18 28.97 -1.36
C ARG A 239 41.64 29.06 -0.91
N ALA A 240 42.12 28.11 -0.11
CA ALA A 240 43.50 28.06 0.34
C ALA A 240 44.49 27.99 -0.85
N ILE A 241 44.17 27.20 -1.87
CA ILE A 241 44.97 27.09 -3.09
C ILE A 241 45.04 28.43 -3.84
N GLN A 242 43.90 29.11 -4.03
CA GLN A 242 43.85 30.38 -4.74
C GLN A 242 44.65 31.49 -4.02
N GLU A 243 44.61 31.51 -2.69
CA GLU A 243 45.35 32.49 -1.89
C GLU A 243 46.86 32.31 -2.04
N GLN A 244 47.35 31.08 -1.98
CA GLN A 244 48.78 30.77 -2.17
C GLN A 244 49.28 31.13 -3.57
N GLN A 245 48.49 30.87 -4.61
CA GLN A 245 48.84 31.25 -5.99
C GLN A 245 49.03 32.76 -6.15
N LYS A 246 48.22 33.58 -5.46
CA LYS A 246 48.35 35.04 -5.48
C LYS A 246 49.64 35.51 -4.81
N LEU A 247 49.99 34.96 -3.65
CA LEU A 247 51.23 35.30 -2.94
C LEU A 247 52.47 35.04 -3.79
N LEU A 248 52.52 33.91 -4.50
CA LEU A 248 53.62 33.57 -5.40
C LEU A 248 53.76 34.58 -6.56
N GLN A 249 52.64 34.97 -7.17
CA GLN A 249 52.67 35.92 -8.27
C GLN A 249 53.23 37.29 -7.84
N MET A 250 52.92 37.75 -6.63
CA MET A 250 53.47 38.99 -6.10
C MET A 250 54.98 38.90 -5.92
N ALA A 251 55.47 37.82 -5.30
CA ALA A 251 56.91 37.61 -5.08
C ALA A 251 57.72 37.58 -6.38
N ARG A 252 57.20 36.94 -7.44
CA ARG A 252 57.85 36.94 -8.77
C ARG A 252 57.97 38.35 -9.36
N ARG A 253 56.94 39.20 -9.19
CA ARG A 253 57.00 40.58 -9.66
C ARG A 253 58.06 41.39 -8.92
N GLU A 254 58.21 41.19 -7.61
CA GLU A 254 59.26 41.86 -6.82
C GLU A 254 60.66 41.51 -7.31
N VAL A 255 60.89 40.25 -7.69
CA VAL A 255 62.15 39.78 -8.29
C VAL A 255 62.39 40.45 -9.65
N GLU A 256 61.38 40.47 -10.52
CA GLU A 256 61.47 41.11 -11.83
C GLU A 256 61.76 42.62 -11.70
N GLU A 257 61.19 43.29 -10.70
CA GLU A 257 61.47 44.69 -10.41
C GLU A 257 62.89 44.91 -9.89
N ALA A 258 63.34 44.09 -8.94
CA ALA A 258 64.71 44.15 -8.43
C ALA A 258 65.74 43.90 -9.53
N GLN A 259 65.49 42.92 -10.41
CA GLN A 259 66.33 42.61 -11.57
C GLN A 259 66.37 43.78 -12.56
N ARG A 260 65.23 44.42 -12.84
CA ARG A 260 65.19 45.62 -13.69
C ARG A 260 66.00 46.77 -13.09
N ARG A 261 65.89 47.02 -11.78
CA ARG A 261 66.67 48.06 -11.09
C ARG A 261 68.17 47.81 -11.18
N LEU A 262 68.61 46.56 -11.02
CA LEU A 262 70.01 46.19 -11.18
C LEU A 262 70.50 46.41 -12.61
N ASN A 263 69.73 45.98 -13.62
CA ASN A 263 70.10 46.15 -15.03
C ASN A 263 70.27 47.63 -15.41
N VAL A 264 69.37 48.50 -14.94
CA VAL A 264 69.47 49.96 -15.14
C VAL A 264 70.77 50.54 -14.55
N LEU A 265 71.30 49.98 -13.46
CA LEU A 265 72.56 50.41 -12.85
C LEU A 265 73.80 49.85 -13.53
N LEU A 266 73.67 48.70 -14.21
CA LEU A 266 74.71 48.10 -15.03
C LEU A 266 74.87 48.83 -16.37
N ASP A 267 73.76 49.25 -16.98
CA ASP A 267 73.72 49.94 -18.28
C ASP A 267 74.04 51.45 -18.22
N ARG A 268 74.44 51.98 -17.05
CA ARG A 268 74.79 53.41 -16.94
C ARG A 268 76.08 53.72 -17.71
N PRO A 269 76.10 54.80 -18.52
CA PRO A 269 77.29 55.22 -19.28
C PRO A 269 78.48 55.57 -18.35
N PRO A 270 79.73 55.55 -18.87
CA PRO A 270 80.94 55.90 -18.11
C PRO A 270 80.79 57.21 -17.33
N ILE A 271 81.44 57.33 -16.17
CA ILE A 271 81.42 58.57 -15.37
C ILE A 271 82.04 59.67 -16.23
N GLU A 272 81.24 60.65 -16.66
CA GLU A 272 81.75 61.81 -17.39
C GLU A 272 82.73 62.58 -16.49
N GLU A 273 83.94 62.78 -17.00
CA GLU A 273 84.98 63.52 -16.30
C GLU A 273 84.53 64.98 -16.11
N PRO A 274 84.78 65.58 -14.93
CA PRO A 274 84.50 67.00 -14.73
C PRO A 274 85.17 67.84 -15.82
N PRO A 275 84.45 68.72 -16.53
CA PRO A 275 85.05 69.56 -17.55
C PRO A 275 86.10 70.49 -16.92
N ALA A 276 87.32 70.49 -17.48
CA ALA A 276 88.52 71.20 -17.03
C ALA A 276 88.36 72.72 -16.74
N TRP A 277 87.20 73.31 -17.05
CA TRP A 277 86.87 74.71 -16.76
C TRP A 277 86.50 74.97 -15.30
N SER A 278 86.08 73.95 -14.55
CA SER A 278 85.83 74.05 -13.10
C SER A 278 87.13 74.36 -12.34
N ASP A 279 88.22 73.69 -12.73
CA ASP A 279 89.53 73.77 -12.05
C ASP A 279 90.26 75.09 -12.35
N MET A 280 90.03 75.67 -13.54
CA MET A 280 90.58 76.98 -13.91
C MET A 280 89.98 78.15 -13.10
N LYS A 281 88.80 77.99 -12.51
CA LYS A 281 88.14 79.06 -11.74
C LYS A 281 88.70 79.17 -10.32
N HIS A 282 88.98 78.04 -9.68
CA HIS A 282 89.65 78.01 -8.38
C HIS A 282 91.12 78.44 -8.45
N ALA A 283 91.83 78.12 -9.55
CA ALA A 283 93.20 78.58 -9.76
C ALA A 283 93.33 80.11 -10.02
N ARG A 284 92.22 80.80 -10.33
CA ARG A 284 92.21 82.24 -10.69
C ARG A 284 91.87 83.18 -9.53
N GLU A 285 91.35 82.67 -8.41
CA GLU A 285 90.97 83.49 -7.25
C GLU A 285 92.13 83.81 -6.29
N PHE A 286 93.29 83.15 -6.42
CA PHE A 286 94.39 83.23 -5.43
C PHE A 286 95.70 83.87 -5.91
N VAL A 287 95.76 84.53 -7.09
CA VAL A 287 96.98 85.21 -7.57
C VAL A 287 96.72 86.70 -7.87
N PRO A 288 97.13 87.64 -6.99
CA PRO A 288 97.02 89.08 -7.23
C PRO A 288 98.02 89.59 -8.30
N ASP A 289 97.53 90.48 -9.17
CA ASP A 289 98.22 91.09 -10.31
C ASP A 289 99.37 92.05 -9.94
N ARG A 290 100.59 91.76 -10.47
CA ARG A 290 101.54 92.61 -11.26
C ARG A 290 101.95 94.04 -10.76
N PRO A 291 103.12 94.63 -11.17
CA PRO A 291 103.65 94.64 -12.55
C PRO A 291 105.18 94.66 -12.78
N ALA A 292 105.55 94.40 -14.05
CA ALA A 292 106.89 94.22 -14.61
C ALA A 292 107.61 95.56 -14.97
N PRO A 293 108.96 95.54 -15.15
CA PRO A 293 109.78 96.73 -15.36
C PRO A 293 109.92 97.11 -16.85
N ARG A 294 110.08 98.41 -17.15
CA ARG A 294 110.55 98.90 -18.45
C ARG A 294 111.44 100.15 -18.35
N GLU A 295 112.68 99.95 -18.79
CA GLU A 295 113.52 100.77 -19.68
C GLU A 295 113.83 102.28 -19.43
N LYS A 296 115.16 102.49 -19.24
CA LYS A 296 116.07 103.46 -19.92
C LYS A 296 116.17 104.92 -19.44
N GLY A 297 117.44 105.32 -19.21
CA GLY A 297 117.95 106.69 -19.31
C GLY A 297 118.76 107.12 -18.07
N ALA A 298 120.08 106.87 -18.01
CA ALA A 298 121.19 107.74 -18.47
C ALA A 298 121.56 108.88 -17.47
N PHE A 299 122.79 108.79 -16.95
CA PHE A 299 123.45 109.60 -15.90
C PHE A 299 122.94 109.30 -14.46
N ALA A 300 123.76 108.95 -13.48
CA ALA A 300 125.15 109.29 -13.24
C ALA A 300 125.93 108.12 -12.64
N LYS A 301 127.20 108.06 -13.05
CA LYS A 301 128.25 107.17 -12.58
C LYS A 301 128.51 107.37 -11.09
N GLY A 302 128.71 106.25 -10.41
CA GLY A 302 129.75 106.13 -9.40
C GLY A 302 129.29 106.17 -7.96
N TRP A 303 128.70 105.08 -7.48
CA TRP A 303 129.02 104.48 -6.17
C TRP A 303 128.72 102.98 -6.28
N GLY A 304 129.77 102.20 -6.47
CA GLY A 304 129.71 100.74 -6.37
C GLY A 304 129.89 100.29 -4.92
N TYR A 305 129.55 99.02 -4.72
CA TYR A 305 129.83 98.16 -3.56
C TYR A 305 128.91 98.31 -2.35
N PHE A 306 127.87 97.45 -2.24
CA PHE A 306 127.65 96.45 -1.16
C PHE A 306 126.27 95.73 -1.30
N PHE A 307 126.30 94.40 -1.56
CA PHE A 307 125.22 93.35 -1.59
C PHE A 307 124.18 93.35 -2.75
N GLY A 308 123.92 92.29 -3.53
CA GLY A 308 124.28 90.87 -3.49
C GLY A 308 123.03 89.96 -3.49
N SER A 309 122.47 89.65 -4.66
CA SER A 309 121.24 88.87 -4.91
C SER A 309 121.43 87.35 -4.75
N SER A 310 120.40 86.61 -4.31
CA SER A 310 120.43 85.15 -4.07
C SER A 310 119.36 84.39 -4.87
N ASP A 311 119.79 83.37 -5.63
CA ASP A 311 119.04 82.45 -6.51
C ASP A 311 118.01 81.51 -5.81
N SER A 312 117.44 81.87 -4.65
CA SER A 312 116.57 80.98 -3.85
C SER A 312 115.05 81.13 -4.08
N GLU A 313 114.59 82.12 -4.84
CA GLU A 313 113.14 82.38 -5.00
C GLU A 313 112.50 81.69 -6.23
N VAL A 314 113.25 81.50 -7.33
CA VAL A 314 112.71 80.86 -8.55
C VAL A 314 112.51 79.34 -8.40
N ALA A 315 113.28 78.69 -7.51
CA ALA A 315 113.10 77.27 -7.18
C ALA A 315 111.97 77.00 -6.16
N ALA A 316 111.48 78.04 -5.47
CA ALA A 316 110.32 77.94 -4.58
C ALA A 316 109.00 78.09 -5.36
N GLU A 317 108.96 78.97 -6.37
CA GLU A 317 107.76 79.21 -7.19
C GLU A 317 107.43 78.01 -8.11
N ASN A 318 108.43 77.34 -8.70
CA ASN A 318 108.21 76.14 -9.50
C ASN A 318 107.79 74.91 -8.67
N ARG A 319 108.12 74.87 -7.36
CA ARG A 319 107.61 73.83 -6.44
C ARG A 319 106.13 74.04 -6.15
N HIS A 320 105.70 75.28 -5.89
CA HIS A 320 104.29 75.59 -5.68
C HIS A 320 103.39 75.30 -6.89
N ARG A 321 103.84 75.54 -8.13
CA ARG A 321 103.05 75.21 -9.33
C ARG A 321 102.92 73.70 -9.56
N LYS A 322 103.96 72.93 -9.26
CA LYS A 322 103.93 71.47 -9.38
C LYS A 322 103.04 70.85 -8.31
N GLU A 323 103.13 71.33 -7.07
CA GLU A 323 102.28 70.91 -5.96
C GLU A 323 100.80 71.26 -6.18
N HIS A 324 100.49 72.41 -6.81
CA HIS A 324 99.11 72.79 -7.12
C HIS A 324 98.52 71.99 -8.29
N ALA A 325 99.31 71.69 -9.33
CA ALA A 325 98.88 70.82 -10.42
C ALA A 325 98.67 69.37 -9.94
N GLU A 326 99.52 68.88 -9.03
CA GLU A 326 99.34 67.59 -8.36
C GLU A 326 98.11 67.60 -7.43
N SER A 327 97.80 68.72 -6.76
CA SER A 327 96.57 68.87 -5.95
C SER A 327 95.29 68.80 -6.77
N ILE A 328 95.25 69.41 -7.96
CA ILE A 328 94.07 69.39 -8.85
C ILE A 328 93.87 67.99 -9.44
N GLU A 329 94.94 67.33 -9.88
CA GLU A 329 94.85 65.95 -10.37
C GLU A 329 94.47 64.98 -9.23
N ASN A 330 94.95 65.22 -8.01
CA ASN A 330 94.52 64.47 -6.82
C ASN A 330 93.03 64.71 -6.47
N GLU A 331 92.51 65.94 -6.61
CA GLU A 331 91.09 66.24 -6.41
C GLU A 331 90.20 65.63 -7.50
N ARG A 332 90.65 65.66 -8.76
CA ARG A 332 89.98 65.01 -9.89
C ARG A 332 89.96 63.50 -9.74
N GLN A 333 91.09 62.90 -9.37
CA GLN A 333 91.17 61.47 -9.05
C GLN A 333 90.34 61.14 -7.82
N ALA A 334 90.28 62.01 -6.80
CA ALA A 334 89.41 61.83 -5.64
C ALA A 334 87.92 61.95 -6.00
N TYR A 335 87.54 62.82 -6.93
CA TYR A 335 86.15 62.91 -7.42
C TYR A 335 85.75 61.68 -8.23
N ILE A 336 86.61 61.26 -9.18
CA ILE A 336 86.38 60.04 -9.95
C ILE A 336 86.34 58.83 -9.01
N ALA A 337 87.26 58.75 -8.04
CA ALA A 337 87.26 57.70 -7.02
C ALA A 337 85.97 57.72 -6.18
N ARG A 338 85.52 58.87 -5.69
CA ARG A 338 84.24 58.98 -4.93
C ARG A 338 83.02 58.65 -5.79
N ALA A 339 83.01 59.01 -7.07
CA ALA A 339 81.92 58.71 -7.99
C ALA A 339 81.90 57.21 -8.37
N VAL A 340 83.07 56.60 -8.54
CA VAL A 340 83.25 55.15 -8.71
C VAL A 340 82.78 54.44 -7.44
N GLU A 341 83.27 54.84 -6.26
CA GLU A 341 82.87 54.27 -4.96
C GLU A 341 81.36 54.41 -4.73
N HIS A 342 80.76 55.55 -5.06
CA HIS A 342 79.31 55.74 -4.93
C HIS A 342 78.52 54.87 -5.91
N ARG A 343 78.97 54.72 -7.16
CA ARG A 343 78.34 53.78 -8.13
C ARG A 343 78.54 52.33 -7.72
N GLU A 344 79.71 51.97 -7.20
CA GLU A 344 79.98 50.64 -6.66
C GLU A 344 79.15 50.38 -5.41
N MET A 345 78.96 51.37 -4.55
CA MET A 345 78.07 51.29 -3.40
C MET A 345 76.60 51.12 -3.84
N GLN A 346 76.14 51.88 -4.82
CA GLN A 346 74.79 51.70 -5.40
C GLN A 346 74.61 50.34 -6.06
N ARG A 347 75.62 49.83 -6.77
CA ARG A 347 75.62 48.48 -7.33
C ARG A 347 75.63 47.41 -6.24
N ARG A 348 76.42 47.57 -5.19
CA ARG A 348 76.43 46.65 -4.04
C ARG A 348 75.10 46.64 -3.30
N VAL A 349 74.47 47.80 -3.10
CA VAL A 349 73.14 47.90 -2.48
C VAL A 349 72.07 47.28 -3.38
N ALA A 350 72.08 47.57 -4.68
CA ALA A 350 71.13 46.96 -5.62
C ALA A 350 71.35 45.46 -5.80
N GLN A 351 72.60 45.00 -5.79
CA GLN A 351 72.96 43.59 -5.81
C GLN A 351 72.52 42.91 -4.52
N ALA A 352 72.73 43.53 -3.35
CA ALA A 352 72.24 43.02 -2.08
C ALA A 352 70.71 42.96 -2.02
N GLN A 353 70.00 43.96 -2.57
CA GLN A 353 68.54 43.95 -2.70
C GLN A 353 68.06 42.86 -3.66
N LEU A 354 68.79 42.60 -4.74
CA LEU A 354 68.51 41.52 -5.66
C LEU A 354 68.77 40.16 -5.03
N ASP A 355 69.87 40.00 -4.29
CA ASP A 355 70.21 38.77 -3.59
C ASP A 355 69.23 38.52 -2.42
N GLU A 356 68.75 39.57 -1.75
CA GLU A 356 67.67 39.51 -0.77
C GLU A 356 66.33 39.15 -1.44
N ALA A 357 65.99 39.77 -2.57
CA ALA A 357 64.80 39.44 -3.35
C ALA A 357 64.84 38.02 -3.89
N ARG A 358 66.00 37.54 -4.39
CA ARG A 358 66.22 36.14 -4.82
C ARG A 358 66.25 35.16 -3.67
N GLY A 359 66.77 35.57 -2.52
CA GLY A 359 66.74 34.80 -1.28
C GLY A 359 65.32 34.64 -0.76
N ASN A 360 64.53 35.71 -0.79
CA ASN A 360 63.10 35.69 -0.48
C ASN A 360 62.33 34.89 -1.53
N GLU A 361 62.61 35.06 -2.82
CA GLU A 361 62.04 34.25 -3.90
C GLU A 361 62.36 32.78 -3.68
N SER A 362 63.62 32.41 -3.42
CA SER A 362 64.05 31.03 -3.21
C SER A 362 63.45 30.43 -1.95
N LYS A 363 63.35 31.17 -0.84
CA LYS A 363 62.61 30.73 0.36
C LYS A 363 61.13 30.54 0.08
N LEU A 364 60.51 31.47 -0.64
CA LEU A 364 59.13 31.36 -1.09
C LEU A 364 58.98 30.23 -2.11
N TRP A 365 60.01 29.90 -2.88
CA TRP A 365 60.02 28.81 -3.85
C TRP A 365 60.18 27.47 -3.16
N GLU A 366 61.03 27.34 -2.14
CA GLU A 366 61.13 26.15 -1.29
C GLU A 366 59.86 25.94 -0.47
N GLU A 367 59.32 26.99 0.13
CA GLU A 367 58.03 26.94 0.82
C GLU A 367 56.91 26.64 -0.18
N LEU A 368 56.95 27.20 -1.39
CA LEU A 368 56.04 26.81 -2.48
C LEU A 368 56.23 25.36 -2.86
N ASN A 369 57.46 24.84 -2.99
CA ASN A 369 57.68 23.47 -3.43
C ASN A 369 57.23 22.47 -2.36
N LYS A 370 57.50 22.76 -1.09
CA LYS A 370 56.96 22.05 0.08
C LYS A 370 55.44 22.16 0.12
N GLN A 371 54.89 23.32 -0.23
CA GLN A 371 53.45 23.51 -0.37
C GLN A 371 52.87 22.89 -1.64
N ASN A 372 53.66 22.68 -2.69
CA ASN A 372 53.28 22.05 -3.95
C ASN A 372 53.31 20.53 -3.81
N GLU A 373 54.19 19.99 -2.97
CA GLU A 373 54.16 18.62 -2.49
C GLU A 373 52.94 18.41 -1.57
N LYS A 374 52.70 19.32 -0.62
CA LYS A 374 51.42 19.34 0.12
C LYS A 374 50.22 19.53 -0.79
N LEU A 375 50.33 20.28 -1.88
CA LEU A 375 49.29 20.52 -2.88
C LEU A 375 49.06 19.28 -3.73
N SER A 376 50.10 18.54 -4.08
CA SER A 376 50.00 17.27 -4.80
C SER A 376 49.32 16.22 -3.91
N ILE A 377 49.68 16.16 -2.63
CA ILE A 377 48.99 15.36 -1.61
C ILE A 377 47.54 15.83 -1.45
N SER A 378 47.31 17.15 -1.42
CA SER A 378 45.98 17.77 -1.34
C SER A 378 45.14 17.56 -2.60
N HIS A 379 45.75 17.52 -3.79
CA HIS A 379 45.09 17.26 -5.06
C HIS A 379 44.74 15.78 -5.18
N HIS A 380 45.61 14.90 -4.70
CA HIS A 380 45.30 13.48 -4.54
C HIS A 380 44.16 13.29 -3.53
N SER A 381 44.19 13.98 -2.38
CA SER A 381 43.09 13.92 -1.41
C SER A 381 41.80 14.54 -1.94
N LEU A 382 41.87 15.62 -2.75
CA LEU A 382 40.72 16.23 -3.41
C LEU A 382 40.14 15.33 -4.49
N THR A 383 40.99 14.64 -5.26
CA THR A 383 40.54 13.67 -6.27
C THR A 383 39.86 12.48 -5.60
N LYS A 384 40.42 12.01 -4.47
CA LYS A 384 39.80 11.00 -3.62
C LYS A 384 38.47 11.49 -3.04
N ALA A 385 38.43 12.69 -2.48
CA ALA A 385 37.21 13.32 -1.95
C ALA A 385 36.13 13.50 -3.03
N LYS A 386 36.49 13.87 -4.26
CA LYS A 386 35.57 13.94 -5.41
C LYS A 386 35.03 12.57 -5.81
N HIS A 387 35.88 11.54 -5.82
CA HIS A 387 35.43 10.17 -6.08
C HIS A 387 34.47 9.69 -4.99
N ASP A 388 34.82 9.95 -3.72
CA ASP A 388 34.00 9.61 -2.56
C ASP A 388 32.67 10.39 -2.56
N LEU A 389 32.67 11.67 -2.98
CA LEU A 389 31.46 12.49 -3.13
C LEU A 389 30.58 12.01 -4.29
N ALA A 390 31.16 11.60 -5.41
CA ALA A 390 30.41 10.99 -6.51
C ALA A 390 29.75 9.67 -6.07
N LYS A 391 30.44 8.89 -5.24
CA LYS A 391 29.90 7.67 -4.64
C LYS A 391 28.72 7.99 -3.70
N THR A 392 28.85 8.96 -2.80
CA THR A 392 27.73 9.34 -1.92
C THR A 392 26.54 9.94 -2.67
N HIS A 393 26.79 10.65 -3.78
CA HIS A 393 25.72 11.13 -4.65
C HIS A 393 24.92 9.98 -5.29
N ALA A 394 25.62 8.95 -5.78
CA ALA A 394 24.98 7.75 -6.32
C ALA A 394 24.19 6.99 -5.24
N GLU A 395 24.72 6.90 -4.02
CA GLU A 395 24.03 6.29 -2.88
C GLU A 395 22.77 7.07 -2.47
N LEU A 396 22.84 8.41 -2.41
CA LEU A 396 21.68 9.28 -2.14
C LEU A 396 20.60 9.12 -3.21
N GLN A 397 20.98 9.13 -4.50
CA GLN A 397 20.02 8.97 -5.59
C GLN A 397 19.33 7.59 -5.53
N ARG A 398 20.08 6.55 -5.17
CA ARG A 398 19.54 5.21 -4.93
C ARG A 398 18.54 5.21 -3.78
N LEU A 399 18.88 5.79 -2.63
CA LEU A 399 18.01 5.87 -1.45
C LEU A 399 16.73 6.68 -1.73
N CYS A 400 16.82 7.79 -2.48
CA CYS A 400 15.66 8.57 -2.90
C CYS A 400 14.72 7.78 -3.80
N SER A 401 15.27 7.02 -4.76
CA SER A 401 14.48 6.18 -5.66
C SER A 401 13.77 5.06 -4.88
N GLU A 402 14.50 4.40 -3.98
CA GLU A 402 13.97 3.35 -3.11
C GLU A 402 12.86 3.89 -2.18
N LYS A 403 13.00 5.11 -1.65
CA LYS A 403 11.96 5.74 -0.83
C LYS A 403 10.64 5.94 -1.60
N ILE A 404 10.70 6.35 -2.87
CA ILE A 404 9.50 6.53 -3.71
C ILE A 404 8.80 5.19 -3.95
N GLU A 405 9.58 4.15 -4.24
CA GLU A 405 9.06 2.79 -4.42
C GLU A 405 8.37 2.28 -3.14
N LEU A 406 9.01 2.45 -1.98
CA LEU A 406 8.43 2.04 -0.68
C LEU A 406 7.12 2.78 -0.38
N GLU A 407 7.00 4.06 -0.73
CA GLU A 407 5.75 4.82 -0.54
C GLU A 407 4.61 4.31 -1.44
N GLN A 408 4.92 3.93 -2.69
CA GLN A 408 3.95 3.30 -3.58
C GLN A 408 3.51 1.94 -3.04
N ILE A 409 4.45 1.12 -2.56
CA ILE A 409 4.15 -0.17 -1.94
C ILE A 409 3.25 0.00 -0.70
N MET A 410 3.51 0.98 0.16
CA MET A 410 2.65 1.26 1.31
C MET A 410 1.22 1.61 0.91
N LYS A 411 1.03 2.47 -0.11
CA LYS A 411 -0.31 2.81 -0.62
C LYS A 411 -1.06 1.58 -1.13
N ILE A 412 -0.35 0.69 -1.84
CA ILE A 412 -0.91 -0.59 -2.31
C ILE A 412 -1.33 -1.48 -1.14
N LEU A 413 -0.51 -1.56 -0.09
CA LEU A 413 -0.79 -2.36 1.10
C LEU A 413 -1.96 -1.80 1.92
N GLU A 414 -2.04 -0.48 2.11
CA GLU A 414 -3.15 0.20 2.77
C GLU A 414 -4.48 -0.06 2.04
N GLU A 415 -4.49 0.11 0.72
CA GLU A 415 -5.66 -0.18 -0.10
C GLU A 415 -6.02 -1.67 -0.04
N SER A 416 -5.03 -2.56 -0.13
CA SER A 416 -5.26 -4.01 -0.03
C SER A 416 -5.85 -4.41 1.32
N MET A 417 -5.34 -3.87 2.44
CA MET A 417 -5.89 -4.13 3.77
C MET A 417 -7.33 -3.63 3.89
N ARG A 418 -7.61 -2.43 3.38
CA ARG A 418 -8.98 -1.88 3.36
C ARG A 418 -9.93 -2.78 2.60
N ARG A 419 -9.55 -3.20 1.39
CA ARG A 419 -10.35 -4.10 0.54
C ARG A 419 -10.53 -5.48 1.15
N LEU A 420 -9.49 -6.07 1.72
CA LEU A 420 -9.60 -7.35 2.43
C LEU A 420 -10.52 -7.25 3.66
N THR A 421 -10.49 -6.12 4.37
CA THR A 421 -11.40 -5.88 5.50
C THR A 421 -12.86 -5.77 5.04
N GLU A 422 -13.11 -5.08 3.93
CA GLU A 422 -14.44 -5.01 3.30
C GLU A 422 -14.88 -6.42 2.87
N LEU A 423 -14.03 -7.16 2.14
CA LEU A 423 -14.32 -8.52 1.67
C LEU A 423 -14.62 -9.48 2.82
N LYS A 424 -13.92 -9.37 3.95
CA LYS A 424 -14.17 -10.17 5.13
C LYS A 424 -15.62 -10.05 5.59
N LYS A 425 -16.13 -8.82 5.71
CA LYS A 425 -17.51 -8.56 6.14
C LYS A 425 -18.51 -9.21 5.19
N GLU A 426 -18.31 -9.03 3.89
CA GLU A 426 -19.21 -9.62 2.88
C GLU A 426 -19.20 -11.17 2.93
N VAL A 427 -18.04 -11.78 3.16
CA VAL A 427 -17.90 -13.25 3.28
C VAL A 427 -18.47 -13.77 4.60
N GLU A 428 -18.30 -13.05 5.71
CA GLU A 428 -18.89 -13.37 7.01
C GLU A 428 -20.42 -13.43 6.92
N GLU A 429 -21.06 -12.44 6.27
CA GLU A 429 -22.52 -12.45 6.08
C GLU A 429 -22.99 -13.63 5.23
N MET A 430 -22.24 -13.99 4.17
CA MET A 430 -22.50 -15.20 3.39
C MET A 430 -22.34 -16.48 4.23
N ALA A 431 -21.30 -16.56 5.07
CA ALA A 431 -21.08 -17.69 5.97
C ALA A 431 -22.22 -17.83 6.99
N LEU A 432 -22.70 -16.71 7.55
CA LEU A 432 -23.85 -16.67 8.44
C LEU A 432 -25.11 -17.20 7.76
N PHE A 433 -25.36 -16.85 6.49
CA PHE A 433 -26.48 -17.41 5.73
C PHE A 433 -26.41 -18.92 5.60
N PHE A 434 -25.26 -19.48 5.20
CA PHE A 434 -25.13 -20.94 5.06
C PHE A 434 -25.19 -21.66 6.40
N SER A 435 -24.62 -21.08 7.46
CA SER A 435 -24.72 -21.61 8.82
C SER A 435 -26.16 -21.70 9.31
N ARG A 436 -26.97 -20.67 9.03
CA ARG A 436 -28.41 -20.63 9.31
C ARG A 436 -29.16 -21.74 8.57
N VAL A 437 -28.94 -21.88 7.26
CA VAL A 437 -29.53 -22.97 6.46
C VAL A 437 -29.11 -24.34 6.99
N GLN A 438 -27.82 -24.53 7.28
CA GLN A 438 -27.29 -25.77 7.85
C GLN A 438 -27.92 -26.09 9.21
N THR A 439 -28.14 -25.10 10.09
CA THR A 439 -28.78 -25.34 11.39
C THR A 439 -30.19 -25.86 11.20
N VAL A 440 -31.00 -25.21 10.36
CA VAL A 440 -32.38 -25.65 10.10
C VAL A 440 -32.40 -27.05 9.50
N ILE A 441 -31.52 -27.34 8.54
CA ILE A 441 -31.39 -28.68 7.96
C ILE A 441 -30.98 -29.70 9.03
N THR A 442 -29.98 -29.39 9.84
CA THR A 442 -29.45 -30.30 10.86
C THR A 442 -30.50 -30.62 11.92
N THR A 443 -31.24 -29.62 12.40
CA THR A 443 -32.38 -29.82 13.31
C THR A 443 -33.45 -30.67 12.66
N THR A 444 -33.79 -30.39 11.40
CA THR A 444 -34.82 -31.16 10.65
C THR A 444 -34.43 -32.63 10.52
N VAL A 445 -33.17 -32.92 10.20
CA VAL A 445 -32.65 -34.29 10.01
C VAL A 445 -32.43 -35.02 11.34
N ASN A 446 -31.89 -34.35 12.36
CA ASN A 446 -31.55 -35.01 13.62
C ASN A 446 -32.78 -35.16 14.55
N GLU A 447 -33.71 -34.20 14.53
CA GLU A 447 -34.83 -34.17 15.48
C GLU A 447 -36.17 -34.55 14.83
N ASN A 448 -36.56 -33.85 13.77
CA ASN A 448 -37.89 -34.05 13.16
C ASN A 448 -38.00 -35.37 12.42
N LEU A 449 -37.00 -35.71 11.60
CA LEU A 449 -36.95 -37.00 10.90
C LEU A 449 -36.94 -38.16 11.90
N GLN A 450 -36.14 -38.07 12.95
CA GLN A 450 -36.09 -39.10 13.99
C GLN A 450 -37.42 -39.20 14.76
N SER A 451 -38.09 -38.08 15.00
CA SER A 451 -39.42 -38.06 15.62
C SER A 451 -40.51 -38.67 14.72
N PHE A 452 -40.31 -38.65 13.40
CA PHE A 452 -41.18 -39.28 12.43
C PHE A 452 -40.90 -40.79 12.28
N LEU A 453 -39.63 -41.19 12.17
CA LEU A 453 -39.23 -42.56 11.87
C LEU A 453 -39.20 -43.49 13.09
N ASN A 454 -38.75 -43.02 14.26
CA ASN A 454 -38.61 -43.87 15.45
C ASN A 454 -39.89 -44.57 15.91
N PRO A 455 -41.08 -43.94 15.89
CA PRO A 455 -42.33 -44.63 16.22
C PRO A 455 -42.62 -45.79 15.27
N ILE A 456 -42.28 -45.65 13.98
CA ILE A 456 -42.46 -46.68 12.96
C ILE A 456 -41.47 -47.82 13.20
N GLN A 457 -40.18 -47.48 13.37
CA GLN A 457 -39.12 -48.47 13.61
C GLN A 457 -39.41 -49.33 14.84
N ARG A 458 -39.88 -48.71 15.94
CA ARG A 458 -40.22 -49.44 17.17
C ARG A 458 -41.40 -50.40 17.01
N ALA A 459 -42.31 -50.15 16.08
CA ALA A 459 -43.40 -51.09 15.78
C ALA A 459 -42.84 -52.29 15.01
N LEU A 460 -42.03 -52.02 13.98
CA LEU A 460 -41.36 -53.03 13.16
C LEU A 460 -40.42 -53.93 14.00
N ASP A 461 -39.59 -53.35 14.88
CA ASP A 461 -38.63 -54.08 15.71
C ASP A 461 -39.29 -55.07 16.68
N LYS A 462 -40.55 -54.80 17.07
CA LYS A 462 -41.33 -55.68 17.96
C LYS A 462 -42.02 -56.81 17.22
N GLY A 463 -41.93 -56.86 15.89
CA GLY A 463 -42.76 -57.72 15.05
C GLY A 463 -44.25 -57.39 15.16
N ASP A 464 -44.57 -56.17 15.60
CA ASP A 464 -45.94 -55.68 15.64
C ASP A 464 -46.30 -55.11 14.27
N SER A 465 -47.53 -55.37 13.80
CA SER A 465 -48.05 -54.69 12.62
C SER A 465 -48.27 -53.20 12.93
N VAL A 466 -48.13 -52.38 11.89
CA VAL A 466 -48.24 -50.91 11.93
C VAL A 466 -49.63 -50.46 12.43
N ASP A 467 -50.64 -51.33 12.32
CA ASP A 467 -51.99 -51.13 12.85
C ASP A 467 -52.04 -50.93 14.37
N LYS A 468 -51.14 -51.59 15.11
CA LYS A 468 -51.02 -51.53 16.57
C LYS A 468 -50.42 -50.22 17.08
N ILE A 469 -49.94 -49.36 16.20
CA ILE A 469 -49.56 -47.99 16.58
C ILE A 469 -50.82 -47.30 17.12
N ARG A 470 -50.79 -46.93 18.41
CA ARG A 470 -51.92 -46.28 19.07
C ARG A 470 -52.40 -45.06 18.27
N GLU A 471 -53.71 -44.83 18.24
CA GLU A 471 -54.34 -43.73 17.48
C GLU A 471 -53.70 -42.36 17.76
N ARG A 472 -53.43 -42.08 19.04
CA ARG A 472 -52.72 -40.86 19.46
C ARG A 472 -51.28 -40.77 18.94
N SER A 473 -50.61 -41.92 18.82
CA SER A 473 -49.27 -42.01 18.22
C SER A 473 -49.32 -41.83 16.71
N LYS A 474 -50.38 -42.30 16.02
CA LYS A 474 -50.61 -42.05 14.58
C LYS A 474 -50.82 -40.56 14.29
N GLN A 475 -51.63 -39.88 15.09
CA GLN A 475 -51.82 -38.43 14.98
C GLN A 475 -50.52 -37.65 15.16
N ASN A 476 -49.73 -38.01 16.18
CA ASN A 476 -48.41 -37.40 16.41
C ASN A 476 -47.43 -37.69 15.26
N LEU A 477 -47.46 -38.91 14.70
CA LEU A 477 -46.63 -39.29 13.56
C LEU A 477 -46.96 -38.47 12.32
N LEU A 478 -48.25 -38.31 12.00
CA LEU A 478 -48.68 -37.48 10.86
C LEU A 478 -48.34 -36.01 11.07
N ARG A 479 -48.47 -35.50 12.30
CA ARG A 479 -48.00 -34.15 12.65
C ARG A 479 -46.49 -33.99 12.37
N ASN A 480 -45.67 -34.97 12.75
CA ASN A 480 -44.24 -34.95 12.48
C ASN A 480 -43.95 -35.02 10.97
N ALA A 481 -44.74 -35.79 10.21
CA ALA A 481 -44.64 -35.84 8.75
C ALA A 481 -44.96 -34.49 8.10
N PHE A 482 -46.02 -33.80 8.57
CA PHE A 482 -46.37 -32.45 8.14
C PHE A 482 -45.26 -31.45 8.44
N GLU A 483 -44.64 -31.56 9.61
CA GLU A 483 -43.53 -30.67 9.99
C GLU A 483 -42.32 -30.91 9.10
N LEU A 484 -41.97 -32.17 8.84
CA LEU A 484 -40.88 -32.56 7.95
C LEU A 484 -41.13 -32.08 6.51
N GLN A 485 -42.34 -32.28 6.00
CA GLN A 485 -42.80 -31.79 4.68
C GLN A 485 -42.64 -30.27 4.58
N GLY A 486 -43.10 -29.53 5.60
CA GLY A 486 -43.04 -28.07 5.62
C GLY A 486 -41.61 -27.54 5.64
N ARG A 487 -40.74 -28.09 6.50
CA ARG A 487 -39.33 -27.64 6.61
C ARG A 487 -38.50 -27.96 5.37
N PHE A 488 -38.68 -29.15 4.77
CA PHE A 488 -38.05 -29.46 3.48
C PHE A 488 -38.58 -28.58 2.35
N SER A 489 -39.86 -28.21 2.37
CA SER A 489 -40.41 -27.25 1.41
C SER A 489 -39.75 -25.87 1.54
N ALA A 490 -39.66 -25.32 2.76
CA ALA A 490 -39.00 -24.04 2.99
C ALA A 490 -37.53 -24.07 2.55
N THR A 491 -36.81 -25.13 2.89
CA THR A 491 -35.40 -25.28 2.50
C THR A 491 -35.22 -25.42 1.00
N ALA A 492 -36.10 -26.17 0.32
CA ALA A 492 -36.07 -26.32 -1.14
C ALA A 492 -36.22 -24.97 -1.85
N ASP A 493 -37.09 -24.10 -1.33
CA ASP A 493 -37.32 -22.79 -1.92
C ASP A 493 -36.16 -21.82 -1.64
N VAL A 494 -35.57 -21.83 -0.43
CA VAL A 494 -34.34 -21.05 -0.14
C VAL A 494 -33.18 -21.50 -1.04
N ALA A 495 -32.98 -22.80 -1.20
CA ALA A 495 -31.96 -23.35 -2.09
C ALA A 495 -32.22 -22.97 -3.56
N SER A 496 -33.48 -23.02 -3.99
CA SER A 496 -33.92 -22.53 -5.31
C SER A 496 -33.58 -21.06 -5.51
N MET A 497 -33.80 -20.24 -4.48
CA MET A 497 -33.51 -18.80 -4.55
C MET A 497 -32.01 -18.54 -4.69
N TYR A 498 -31.18 -19.26 -3.92
CA TYR A 498 -29.74 -19.17 -4.10
C TYR A 498 -29.33 -19.53 -5.54
N VAL A 499 -29.87 -20.60 -6.11
CA VAL A 499 -29.58 -21.00 -7.50
C VAL A 499 -30.01 -19.92 -8.50
N LEU A 500 -31.17 -19.30 -8.29
CA LEU A 500 -31.65 -18.19 -9.13
C LEU A 500 -30.73 -16.97 -9.04
N VAL A 501 -30.39 -16.52 -7.82
CA VAL A 501 -29.45 -15.42 -7.56
C VAL A 501 -28.09 -15.74 -8.17
N SER A 502 -27.65 -17.00 -8.06
CA SER A 502 -26.36 -17.42 -8.59
C SER A 502 -26.30 -17.35 -10.11
N ASN A 503 -27.33 -17.85 -10.79
CA ASN A 503 -27.43 -17.79 -12.24
C ASN A 503 -27.56 -16.37 -12.78
N LYS A 504 -28.33 -15.51 -12.09
CA LYS A 504 -28.66 -14.17 -12.57
C LYS A 504 -27.62 -13.11 -12.23
N TYR A 505 -26.94 -13.24 -11.07
CA TYR A 505 -26.02 -12.21 -10.57
C TYR A 505 -24.65 -12.75 -10.21
N ILE A 506 -24.52 -13.84 -9.43
CA ILE A 506 -23.19 -14.28 -8.96
C ILE A 506 -22.30 -14.73 -10.13
N ARG A 507 -22.78 -15.63 -10.99
CA ARG A 507 -21.99 -16.16 -12.11
C ARG A 507 -21.71 -15.09 -13.17
N PRO A 508 -22.68 -14.26 -13.60
CA PRO A 508 -22.39 -13.11 -14.45
C PRO A 508 -21.42 -12.12 -13.80
N GLY A 509 -21.52 -11.91 -12.49
CA GLY A 509 -20.60 -11.07 -11.72
C GLY A 509 -19.17 -11.61 -11.75
N ILE A 510 -18.97 -12.92 -11.54
CA ILE A 510 -17.65 -13.57 -11.65
C ILE A 510 -17.08 -13.38 -13.05
N ASN A 511 -17.88 -13.61 -14.10
CA ASN A 511 -17.42 -13.40 -15.48
C ASN A 511 -17.02 -11.94 -15.75
N LYS A 512 -17.80 -10.98 -15.23
CA LYS A 512 -17.49 -9.54 -15.32
C LYS A 512 -16.23 -9.17 -14.54
N MET A 513 -16.04 -9.73 -13.35
CA MET A 513 -14.83 -9.57 -12.55
C MET A 513 -13.60 -10.06 -13.30
N GLU A 514 -13.65 -11.26 -13.89
CA GLU A 514 -12.54 -11.82 -14.68
C GLU A 514 -12.21 -10.95 -15.89
N ALA A 515 -13.25 -10.47 -16.60
CA ALA A 515 -13.07 -9.54 -17.72
C ALA A 515 -12.43 -8.22 -17.27
N LEU A 516 -12.89 -7.65 -16.16
CA LEU A 516 -12.38 -6.40 -15.60
C LEU A 516 -10.92 -6.54 -15.13
N ALA A 517 -10.58 -7.66 -14.48
CA ALA A 517 -9.22 -7.94 -14.03
C ALA A 517 -8.22 -8.09 -15.20
N ALA A 518 -8.70 -8.44 -16.39
CA ALA A 518 -7.88 -8.56 -17.60
C ALA A 518 -7.73 -7.25 -18.40
N MET A 519 -8.41 -6.16 -18.01
CA MET A 519 -8.34 -4.88 -18.71
C MET A 519 -7.02 -4.14 -18.46
N ASN A 520 -6.61 -3.31 -19.44
CA ASN A 520 -5.54 -2.33 -19.26
C ASN A 520 -5.96 -1.25 -18.24
N ASP A 521 -5.02 -0.39 -17.82
CA ASP A 521 -5.28 0.57 -16.75
C ASP A 521 -6.29 1.68 -17.14
N ASP A 522 -6.27 2.12 -18.41
CA ASP A 522 -7.17 3.18 -18.91
C ASP A 522 -8.63 2.71 -18.98
N ASP A 523 -8.87 1.49 -19.46
CA ASP A 523 -10.19 0.89 -19.56
C ASP A 523 -10.69 0.40 -18.19
N PHE A 524 -9.77 0.04 -17.28
CA PHE A 524 -10.10 -0.44 -15.95
C PHE A 524 -10.84 0.63 -15.12
N GLU A 525 -10.43 1.89 -15.14
CA GLU A 525 -11.08 2.92 -14.33
C GLU A 525 -12.56 3.12 -14.70
N ARG A 526 -12.86 3.09 -16.01
CA ARG A 526 -14.24 3.16 -16.52
C ARG A 526 -15.00 1.86 -16.22
N GLY A 527 -14.41 0.72 -16.53
CA GLY A 527 -15.00 -0.59 -16.28
C GLY A 527 -15.27 -0.85 -14.80
N LYS A 528 -14.46 -0.30 -13.90
CA LYS A 528 -14.62 -0.37 -12.45
C LYS A 528 -15.89 0.33 -11.99
N GLU A 529 -16.15 1.54 -12.48
CA GLU A 529 -17.36 2.29 -12.12
C GLU A 529 -18.62 1.61 -12.66
N GLU A 530 -18.61 1.21 -13.94
CA GLU A 530 -19.71 0.45 -14.54
C GLU A 530 -19.98 -0.88 -13.81
N PHE A 531 -18.92 -1.56 -13.38
CA PHE A 531 -19.07 -2.82 -12.65
C PHE A 531 -19.60 -2.61 -11.23
N ARG A 532 -19.17 -1.56 -10.54
CA ARG A 532 -19.69 -1.18 -9.22
C ARG A 532 -21.19 -0.86 -9.32
N ASP A 533 -21.58 0.00 -10.25
CA ASP A 533 -22.97 0.38 -10.44
C ASP A 533 -23.85 -0.84 -10.81
N TRP A 534 -23.29 -1.79 -11.57
CA TRP A 534 -23.94 -3.07 -11.84
C TRP A 534 -24.09 -3.93 -10.57
N CYS A 535 -23.07 -4.00 -9.70
CA CYS A 535 -23.16 -4.72 -8.43
C CYS A 535 -24.20 -4.11 -7.48
N ASP A 536 -24.24 -2.78 -7.38
CA ASP A 536 -25.23 -2.06 -6.57
C ASP A 536 -26.66 -2.34 -7.08
N SER A 537 -26.85 -2.24 -8.40
CA SER A 537 -28.12 -2.59 -9.05
C SER A 537 -28.49 -4.06 -8.84
N ALA A 538 -27.51 -4.97 -8.89
CA ALA A 538 -27.73 -6.40 -8.64
C ALA A 538 -28.13 -6.66 -7.19
N ALA A 539 -27.54 -5.98 -6.22
CA ALA A 539 -27.90 -6.10 -4.80
C ALA A 539 -29.34 -5.64 -4.55
N GLU A 540 -29.74 -4.48 -5.10
CA GLU A 540 -31.13 -3.99 -5.03
C GLU A 540 -32.12 -4.96 -5.68
N ASP A 541 -31.77 -5.46 -6.86
CA ASP A 541 -32.58 -6.41 -7.59
C ASP A 541 -32.70 -7.76 -6.85
N ILE A 542 -31.65 -8.20 -6.13
CA ILE A 542 -31.69 -9.39 -5.26
C ILE A 542 -32.73 -9.20 -4.17
N VAL A 543 -32.70 -8.07 -3.44
CA VAL A 543 -33.69 -7.76 -2.40
C VAL A 543 -35.11 -7.85 -2.96
N ARG A 544 -35.34 -7.22 -4.12
CA ARG A 544 -36.65 -7.19 -4.76
C ARG A 544 -37.16 -8.58 -5.14
N ILE A 545 -36.30 -9.45 -5.69
CA ILE A 545 -36.73 -10.82 -6.04
C ILE A 545 -36.93 -11.70 -4.81
N THR A 546 -36.12 -11.52 -3.75
CA THR A 546 -36.25 -12.30 -2.53
C THR A 546 -37.51 -11.95 -1.75
N ASP A 547 -37.88 -10.66 -1.69
CA ASP A 547 -39.13 -10.22 -1.05
C ASP A 547 -40.37 -10.78 -1.78
N GLY A 548 -40.33 -10.75 -3.12
CA GLY A 548 -41.39 -11.32 -3.95
C GLY A 548 -41.52 -12.85 -3.79
N GLU A 549 -40.41 -13.55 -3.58
CA GLU A 549 -40.44 -15.00 -3.42
C GLU A 549 -40.82 -15.44 -2.00
N GLN A 550 -40.50 -14.66 -0.96
CA GLN A 550 -40.87 -15.00 0.42
C GLN A 550 -42.37 -15.26 0.57
N SER A 551 -43.20 -14.46 -0.10
CA SER A 551 -44.66 -14.64 -0.10
C SER A 551 -45.05 -15.97 -0.74
N LYS A 552 -44.41 -16.34 -1.86
CA LYS A 552 -44.64 -17.62 -2.54
C LYS A 552 -44.15 -18.81 -1.73
N MET A 553 -43.07 -18.68 -0.98
CA MET A 553 -42.57 -19.72 -0.08
C MET A 553 -43.62 -20.10 0.97
N ALA A 554 -44.27 -19.09 1.57
CA ALA A 554 -45.33 -19.32 2.53
C ALA A 554 -46.54 -20.04 1.91
N GLU A 555 -46.89 -19.72 0.67
CA GLU A 555 -47.95 -20.38 -0.11
C GLU A 555 -47.58 -21.82 -0.49
N ASN A 556 -46.38 -22.03 -1.04
CA ASN A 556 -45.86 -23.35 -1.40
C ASN A 556 -45.82 -24.29 -0.21
N LEU A 557 -45.29 -23.81 0.93
CA LEU A 557 -45.28 -24.56 2.17
C LEU A 557 -46.69 -24.96 2.59
N THR A 558 -47.63 -24.02 2.58
CA THR A 558 -49.02 -24.28 2.98
C THR A 558 -49.64 -25.34 2.07
N ARG A 559 -49.50 -25.16 0.75
CA ARG A 559 -49.99 -26.10 -0.26
C ARG A 559 -49.39 -27.49 -0.09
N ASN A 560 -48.07 -27.61 0.07
CA ASN A 560 -47.40 -28.90 0.14
C ASN A 560 -47.78 -29.70 1.40
N VAL A 561 -48.01 -29.01 2.52
CA VAL A 561 -48.48 -29.65 3.76
C VAL A 561 -49.98 -29.99 3.65
N GLU A 562 -50.80 -29.14 3.05
CA GLU A 562 -52.23 -29.42 2.82
C GLU A 562 -52.46 -30.61 1.89
N VAL A 563 -51.68 -30.75 0.81
CA VAL A 563 -51.74 -31.92 -0.09
C VAL A 563 -51.43 -33.20 0.68
N LEU A 564 -50.39 -33.18 1.53
CA LEU A 564 -50.04 -34.34 2.36
C LEU A 564 -51.14 -34.66 3.39
N SER A 565 -51.74 -33.62 3.99
CA SER A 565 -52.85 -33.77 4.94
C SER A 565 -54.09 -34.38 4.27
N GLN A 566 -54.46 -33.92 3.07
CA GLN A 566 -55.58 -34.48 2.31
C GLN A 566 -55.34 -35.95 1.93
N ARG A 567 -54.10 -36.29 1.55
CA ARG A 567 -53.70 -37.67 1.26
C ARG A 567 -53.86 -38.57 2.50
N ALA A 568 -53.37 -38.12 3.65
CA ALA A 568 -53.52 -38.83 4.92
C ALA A 568 -54.99 -38.99 5.37
N ILE A 569 -55.84 -37.97 5.16
CA ILE A 569 -57.29 -38.08 5.44
C ILE A 569 -57.91 -39.13 4.53
N THR A 570 -57.57 -39.13 3.24
CA THR A 570 -58.15 -40.08 2.27
C THR A 570 -57.72 -41.51 2.57
N GLY A 571 -56.47 -41.73 2.99
CA GLY A 571 -55.98 -43.07 3.39
C GLY A 571 -56.59 -43.59 4.70
N ALA A 572 -57.09 -42.72 5.57
CA ALA A 572 -57.70 -43.10 6.85
C ALA A 572 -59.23 -43.34 6.78
N LEU A 573 -59.89 -42.91 5.69
CA LEU A 573 -61.33 -43.04 5.45
C LEU A 573 -61.67 -44.32 4.67
#